data_AF-A0A1D1Y601-F1
#
_entry.id   AF-A0A1D1Y601-F1
#
_cell.length_a   1.000
_cell.length_b   1.000
_cell.length_c   1.000
_cell.angle_alpha   90.00
_cell.angle_beta   90.00
_cell.angle_gamma   90.00
#
_symmetry.space_group_name_H-M   'P 1'
#
loop_
_entity.id
_entity.type
_entity.pdbx_description
1 polymer ?
#
loop_
_entity_poly.entity_id
_entity_poly.type
_entity_poly.pdbx_seq_one_letter_code
_entity_poly.pdbx_strand_id
1 'polypeptide(L)'
;CKKERRKDDLRDFKLLVAQVKVLEGDYNEALKVYQDLVKEEPRDFRPYLCQGIVYTLLRKKDEAEKQFHKYRRLVPKEHPYAQYFDENMVAMKVFSQIDENKRTAALKR
;
A
#
# COMPACT_ATOMS: atom_id res chain seq x y z
N CYS A 1 -7.64 15.35 23.25
CA CYS A 1 -6.62 15.70 24.28
C CYS A 1 -5.22 15.88 23.67
N LYS A 2 -4.32 16.71 24.24
CA LYS A 2 -2.92 16.91 23.74
C LYS A 2 -2.12 15.61 23.55
N LYS A 3 -2.50 14.51 24.22
CA LYS A 3 -1.89 13.18 24.12
C LYS A 3 -2.33 12.40 22.86
N GLU A 4 -3.55 12.58 22.36
CA GLU A 4 -4.04 11.92 21.15
C GLU A 4 -3.41 12.54 19.91
N ARG A 5 -3.38 13.87 19.84
CA ARG A 5 -2.70 14.61 18.76
C ARG A 5 -1.24 14.17 18.54
N ARG A 6 -0.50 13.97 19.64
CA ARG A 6 0.89 13.47 19.57
C ARG A 6 1.01 12.03 19.07
N LYS A 7 -0.01 11.20 19.26
CA LYS A 7 -0.04 9.84 18.71
C LYS A 7 -0.37 9.86 17.21
N ASP A 8 -1.23 10.78 16.78
CA ASP A 8 -1.53 11.00 15.36
C ASP A 8 -0.26 11.41 14.60
N ASP A 9 0.46 12.43 15.10
CA ASP A 9 1.71 12.90 14.50
C ASP A 9 2.77 11.78 14.42
N LEU A 10 2.83 10.91 15.43
CA LEU A 10 3.77 9.79 15.45
C LEU A 10 3.41 8.71 14.41
N ARG A 11 2.12 8.44 14.20
CA ARG A 11 1.64 7.49 13.19
C ARG A 11 1.90 8.01 11.78
N ASP A 12 1.66 9.29 11.56
CA ASP A 12 1.96 9.94 10.29
C ASP A 12 3.47 9.90 10.00
N PHE A 13 4.32 10.19 10.98
CA PHE A 13 5.77 10.07 10.83
C PHE A 13 6.21 8.64 10.48
N LYS A 14 5.67 7.63 11.18
CA LYS A 14 5.93 6.21 10.86
C LYS A 14 5.50 5.84 9.44
N LEU A 15 4.38 6.40 8.97
CA LEU A 15 3.90 6.18 7.60
C LEU A 15 4.89 6.73 6.58
N LEU A 16 5.42 7.93 6.79
CA LEU A 16 6.46 8.51 5.93
C LEU A 16 7.74 7.65 5.92
N VAL A 17 8.21 7.21 7.09
CA VAL A 17 9.39 6.34 7.19
C VAL A 17 9.19 5.04 6.41
N ALA A 18 8.02 4.43 6.51
CA ALA A 18 7.70 3.23 5.76
C ALA A 18 7.69 3.48 4.23
N GLN A 19 7.19 4.63 3.78
CA GLN A 19 7.20 5.01 2.37
C GLN A 19 8.62 5.20 1.83
N VAL A 20 9.51 5.86 2.61
CA VAL A 20 10.93 5.98 2.24
C VAL A 20 11.57 4.60 2.08
N LYS A 21 11.31 3.67 3.01
CA LYS A 21 11.79 2.29 2.89
C LYS A 21 11.31 1.57 1.63
N VAL A 22 10.07 1.82 1.19
CA VAL A 22 9.58 1.29 -0.09
C VAL A 22 10.39 1.85 -1.26
N LEU A 23 10.73 3.15 -1.24
CA LEU A 23 11.55 3.78 -2.28
C LEU A 23 12.99 3.24 -2.28
N GLU A 24 13.52 2.88 -1.11
CA GLU A 24 14.84 2.23 -0.95
C GLU A 24 14.83 0.74 -1.38
N GLY A 25 13.66 0.15 -1.61
CA GLY A 25 13.50 -1.27 -1.94
C GLY A 25 13.38 -2.20 -0.73
N ASP A 26 13.40 -1.65 0.48
CA ASP A 26 13.29 -2.36 1.76
C ASP A 26 11.84 -2.77 2.08
N TYR A 27 11.24 -3.56 1.18
CA TYR A 27 9.82 -3.92 1.23
C TYR A 27 9.41 -4.66 2.50
N ASN A 28 10.26 -5.56 3.01
CA ASN A 28 9.95 -6.33 4.22
C ASN A 28 9.91 -5.44 5.47
N GLU A 29 10.83 -4.48 5.60
CA GLU A 29 10.85 -3.54 6.72
C GLU A 29 9.68 -2.55 6.61
N ALA A 30 9.38 -2.07 5.40
CA ALA A 30 8.19 -1.24 5.17
C ALA A 30 6.90 -1.98 5.59
N LEU A 31 6.76 -3.26 5.23
CA LEU A 31 5.61 -4.08 5.61
C LEU A 31 5.47 -4.23 7.12
N LYS A 32 6.56 -4.40 7.87
CA LYS A 32 6.53 -4.46 9.34
C LYS A 32 5.96 -3.16 9.92
N VAL A 33 6.46 -2.00 9.47
CA VAL A 33 5.97 -0.70 9.95
C VAL A 33 4.50 -0.52 9.62
N TYR A 34 4.05 -0.86 8.40
CA TYR A 34 2.63 -0.79 8.05
C TYR A 34 1.77 -1.74 8.89
N GLN A 35 2.25 -2.94 9.22
CA GLN A 35 1.52 -3.87 10.07
C GLN A 35 1.35 -3.33 11.50
N ASP A 36 2.37 -2.66 12.03
CA ASP A 36 2.27 -2.03 13.35
C ASP A 36 1.33 -0.83 13.33
N LEU A 37 1.35 -0.02 12.26
CA LEU A 37 0.36 1.04 12.04
C LEU A 37 -1.07 0.51 11.99
N VAL A 38 -1.30 -0.65 11.35
CA VAL A 38 -2.61 -1.33 11.33
C VAL A 38 -3.03 -1.77 12.74
N LYS A 39 -2.10 -2.24 13.59
CA LYS A 39 -2.42 -2.60 14.98
C LYS A 39 -2.76 -1.37 15.82
N GLU A 40 -2.07 -0.26 15.59
CA GLU A 40 -2.29 1.00 16.29
C GLU A 40 -3.60 1.68 15.87
N GLU A 41 -3.93 1.66 14.58
CA GLU A 41 -5.16 2.20 14.03
C GLU A 41 -5.75 1.32 12.92
N PRO A 42 -6.58 0.32 13.27
CA PRO A 42 -7.12 -0.61 12.28
C PRO A 42 -8.08 0.04 11.26
N ARG A 43 -8.58 1.24 11.56
CA ARG A 43 -9.50 2.01 10.69
C ARG A 43 -8.78 2.97 9.75
N ASP A 44 -7.49 3.20 9.95
CA ASP A 44 -6.70 3.99 9.00
C ASP A 44 -6.54 3.18 7.71
N PHE A 45 -7.07 3.71 6.61
CA PHE A 45 -7.02 3.03 5.32
C PHE A 45 -5.62 3.11 4.67
N ARG A 46 -4.79 4.09 5.06
CA ARG A 46 -3.51 4.40 4.39
C ARG A 46 -2.50 3.25 4.46
N PRO A 47 -2.29 2.58 5.62
CA PRO A 47 -1.38 1.43 5.69
C PRO A 47 -1.83 0.26 4.80
N TYR A 48 -3.13 0.01 4.65
CA TYR A 48 -3.63 -1.06 3.78
C TYR A 48 -3.38 -0.76 2.30
N LEU A 49 -3.56 0.49 1.87
CA LEU A 49 -3.20 0.91 0.51
C LEU A 49 -1.71 0.67 0.25
N CYS A 50 -0.85 1.13 1.16
CA CYS A 50 0.59 1.00 1.01
C CYS A 50 1.04 -0.48 1.02
N GLN A 51 0.48 -1.32 1.91
CA GLN A 51 0.74 -2.76 1.89
C GLN A 51 0.32 -3.39 0.57
N GLY A 52 -0.83 -3.02 0.00
CA GLY A 52 -1.27 -3.53 -1.30
C GLY A 52 -0.29 -3.20 -2.42
N ILE A 53 0.23 -1.95 -2.43
CA ILE A 53 1.26 -1.53 -3.39
C ILE A 53 2.53 -2.35 -3.20
N VAL A 54 3.02 -2.49 -1.96
CA VAL A 54 4.24 -3.28 -1.68
C VAL A 54 4.07 -4.75 -2.06
N TYR A 55 2.93 -5.36 -1.76
CA TYR A 55 2.66 -6.73 -2.19
C TYR A 55 2.57 -6.86 -3.71
N THR A 56 2.10 -5.84 -4.42
CA THR A 56 2.13 -5.79 -5.90
C THR A 56 3.57 -5.78 -6.40
N LEU A 57 4.43 -4.93 -5.82
CA LEU A 57 5.87 -4.89 -6.16
C LEU A 57 6.56 -6.23 -5.90
N LEU A 58 6.14 -6.94 -4.84
CA LEU A 58 6.62 -8.29 -4.49
C LEU A 58 5.97 -9.42 -5.31
N ARG A 59 5.08 -9.12 -6.27
CA ARG A 59 4.28 -10.09 -7.05
C ARG A 59 3.40 -11.01 -6.21
N LYS A 60 3.06 -10.60 -4.99
CA LYS A 60 2.16 -11.29 -4.08
C LYS A 60 0.73 -10.84 -4.33
N LYS A 61 0.17 -11.29 -5.46
CA LYS A 61 -1.12 -10.82 -5.98
C LYS A 61 -2.28 -11.03 -5.00
N ASP A 62 -2.33 -12.18 -4.36
CA ASP A 62 -3.43 -12.51 -3.43
C ASP A 62 -3.38 -11.65 -2.17
N GLU A 63 -2.18 -11.43 -1.61
CA GLU A 63 -1.98 -10.53 -0.49
C GLU A 63 -2.28 -9.08 -0.85
N ALA A 64 -1.87 -8.65 -2.04
CA ALA A 64 -2.18 -7.32 -2.55
C ALA A 64 -3.69 -7.08 -2.62
N GLU A 65 -4.43 -7.96 -3.28
CA GLU A 65 -5.89 -7.87 -3.40
C GLU A 65 -6.58 -7.88 -2.04
N LYS A 66 -6.10 -8.68 -1.07
CA LYS A 66 -6.61 -8.66 0.31
C LYS A 66 -6.48 -7.29 0.96
N GLN A 67 -5.34 -6.62 0.82
CA GLN A 67 -5.15 -5.29 1.43
C GLN A 67 -5.94 -4.21 0.70
N PHE A 68 -6.00 -4.28 -0.63
CA PHE A 68 -6.82 -3.36 -1.42
C PHE A 68 -8.31 -3.49 -1.12
N HIS A 69 -8.79 -4.71 -0.87
CA HIS A 69 -10.17 -4.92 -0.42
C HIS A 69 -10.44 -4.24 0.93
N LYS A 70 -9.52 -4.33 1.89
CA LYS A 70 -9.63 -3.61 3.17
C LYS A 70 -9.61 -2.10 2.99
N TYR A 71 -8.69 -1.59 2.18
CA TYR A 71 -8.59 -0.18 1.82
C TYR A 71 -9.93 0.35 1.29
N ARG A 72 -10.52 -0.29 0.27
CA ARG A 72 -11.81 0.13 -0.31
C ARG A 72 -12.98 0.11 0.67
N ARG A 73 -12.94 -0.75 1.69
CA ARG A 73 -13.98 -0.79 2.73
C ARG A 73 -13.85 0.33 3.75
N LEU A 74 -12.65 0.86 3.95
CA LEU A 74 -12.35 1.86 4.99
C LEU A 74 -12.32 3.29 4.44
N VAL A 75 -12.04 3.47 3.15
CA VAL A 75 -12.04 4.79 2.50
C VAL A 75 -13.44 5.38 2.46
N PRO A 76 -13.65 6.61 2.95
CA PRO A 76 -14.91 7.32 2.78
C PRO A 76 -15.21 7.55 1.29
N LYS A 77 -16.45 7.32 0.86
CA LYS A 77 -16.88 7.51 -0.54
C LYS A 77 -16.65 8.92 -1.08
N GLU A 78 -16.72 9.92 -0.20
CA GLU A 78 -16.51 11.34 -0.53
C GLU A 78 -15.05 11.77 -0.42
N HIS A 79 -14.14 10.84 -0.09
CA HIS A 79 -12.74 11.18 0.07
C HIS A 79 -12.17 11.63 -1.29
N PRO A 80 -11.60 12.84 -1.40
CA PRO A 80 -11.19 13.43 -2.69
C PRO A 80 -10.26 12.54 -3.51
N TYR A 81 -9.47 11.72 -2.83
CA TYR A 81 -8.48 10.85 -3.44
C TYR A 81 -8.93 9.39 -3.63
N ALA A 82 -10.16 9.03 -3.24
CA ALA A 82 -10.65 7.66 -3.39
C ALA A 82 -10.59 7.19 -4.86
N GLN A 83 -11.08 8.03 -5.78
CA GLN A 83 -11.03 7.77 -7.23
C GLN A 83 -9.60 7.75 -7.76
N TYR A 84 -8.75 8.68 -7.31
CA TYR A 84 -7.35 8.79 -7.76
C TYR A 84 -6.52 7.57 -7.38
N PHE A 85 -6.73 7.00 -6.19
CA PHE A 85 -6.00 5.80 -5.76
C PHE A 85 -6.50 4.53 -6.45
N ASP A 86 -7.79 4.41 -6.76
CA ASP A 86 -8.31 3.29 -7.55
C ASP A 86 -7.71 3.30 -8.98
N GLU A 87 -7.57 4.48 -9.61
CA GLU A 87 -6.95 4.62 -10.94
C GLU A 87 -5.44 4.34 -10.95
N ASN A 88 -4.69 4.85 -9.96
CA ASN A 88 -3.25 4.58 -9.84
C ASN A 88 -2.96 3.12 -9.47
N MET A 89 -3.85 2.46 -8.72
CA MET A 89 -3.81 1.01 -8.50
C MET A 89 -3.98 0.23 -9.80
N VAL A 90 -4.92 0.63 -10.65
CA VAL A 90 -5.12 0.02 -11.97
C VAL A 90 -3.87 0.21 -12.82
N ALA A 91 -3.27 1.41 -12.82
CA ALA A 91 -2.02 1.67 -13.52
C ALA A 91 -0.89 0.77 -13.01
N MET A 92 -0.68 0.64 -11.69
CA MET A 92 0.30 -0.29 -11.09
C MET A 92 0.03 -1.76 -11.45
N LYS A 93 -1.23 -2.19 -11.42
CA LYS A 93 -1.64 -3.54 -11.84
C LYS A 93 -1.33 -3.80 -13.31
N VAL A 94 -1.59 -2.81 -14.17
CA VAL A 94 -1.25 -2.83 -15.60
C VAL A 94 0.26 -2.86 -15.79
N PHE A 95 1.04 -2.08 -15.05
CA PHE A 95 2.51 -2.12 -15.10
C PHE A 95 3.06 -3.50 -14.70
N SER A 96 2.53 -4.11 -13.63
CA SER A 96 2.90 -5.48 -13.22
C SER A 96 2.54 -6.51 -14.31
N GLN A 97 1.36 -6.41 -14.92
CA GLN A 97 0.91 -7.30 -15.98
C GLN A 97 1.74 -7.14 -17.27
N ILE A 98 2.13 -5.91 -17.62
CA ILE A 98 3.00 -5.61 -18.76
C ILE A 98 4.39 -6.19 -18.54
N ASP A 99 4.96 -6.08 -17.34
CA ASP A 99 6.26 -6.67 -17.02
C ASP A 99 6.24 -8.20 -17.07
N GLU A 100 5.17 -8.83 -16.55
CA GLU A 100 4.93 -10.27 -16.67
C GLU A 100 4.81 -10.74 -18.14
N ASN A 101 4.06 -10.01 -18.96
CA ASN A 101 3.90 -10.31 -20.39
C ASN A 101 5.23 -10.16 -21.15
N LYS A 102 6.05 -9.17 -20.81
CA LYS A 102 7.39 -8.99 -21.40
C LYS A 102 8.33 -10.13 -21.03
N ARG A 103 8.36 -10.56 -19.77
CA ARG A 103 9.19 -11.70 -19.33
C ARG A 103 8.77 -13.01 -19.96
N THR A 104 7.47 -13.29 -19.99
CA THR A 104 6.94 -14.51 -20.63
C THR A 104 7.17 -14.53 -22.14
N ALA A 105 7.13 -13.37 -22.81
CA ALA A 105 7.51 -13.26 -24.21
C ALA A 105 9.02 -13.49 -24.44
N ALA A 106 9.88 -13.06 -23.51
CA ALA A 106 11.33 -13.31 -23.59
C ALA A 106 11.70 -14.79 -23.33
N LEU A 107 10.94 -15.49 -22.49
CA LEU A 107 11.10 -16.93 -22.21
C LEU A 107 10.56 -17.86 -23.32
N LYS A 108 9.74 -17.33 -24.23
CA LYS A 108 9.15 -18.08 -25.36
C LYS A 108 9.91 -17.89 -26.69
N ARG A 109 11.05 -17.19 -26.67
CA ARG A 109 12.01 -17.10 -27.77
C ARG A 109 13.17 -18.04 -27.52
#